data_AF-A0A9X0AHK6-F1
#
_entry.id   AF-A0A9X0AHK6-F1
#
_cell.length_a   1.000
_cell.length_b   1.000
_cell.length_c   1.000
_cell.angle_alpha   90.00
_cell.angle_beta   90.00
_cell.angle_gamma   90.00
#
_symmetry.space_group_name_H-M   'P 1'
#
loop_
_entity.id
_entity.type
_entity.pdbx_description
1 polymer ?
#
loop_
_entity_poly.entity_id
_entity_poly.type
_entity_poly.pdbx_seq_one_letter_code
_entity_poly.pdbx_strand_id
1 'polypeptide(L)'
;MIMYMPKSWVRASILIRINSLAKGHSGVRLVLIQPLLDLLSNDIIPHIPLRGRISASGDLMPLSYIGGALTGSCKTLVWTKLGRISTAGIALKEVSLEPIILGAKEGLAIVNGTSVSAGIATLVLHDANCLVILSQVLTAMSTEALNGSDGSLDPFFSKVRPHSGQRESSYNIYNFLVASKLKKRNDGMEEGTLPQDRYAIRTSSQWIGPVLEDFQVATRQLRFECNSATDNPLLDMSVNSKRLLSGGNFQAKAVTSAMEKVRVGLQSLGQMLFAQCTELINPMLNNGLPPKLVATEPSRSFLMSSLCCSSRRYSFSW
;
A
#
# COMPACT_ATOMS: atom_id res chain seq x y z
N MET A 1 15.47 -10.77 -18.62
CA MET A 1 15.27 -11.43 -17.32
C MET A 1 13.78 -11.42 -17.01
N ILE A 2 13.15 -12.59 -16.82
CA ILE A 2 11.73 -12.65 -16.44
C ILE A 2 11.65 -12.30 -14.96
N MET A 3 10.84 -11.29 -14.61
CA MET A 3 10.55 -10.93 -13.21
C MET A 3 9.39 -11.77 -12.71
N TYR A 4 9.41 -12.15 -11.44
CA TYR A 4 8.37 -12.96 -10.79
C TYR A 4 7.74 -12.18 -9.63
N MET A 5 6.49 -12.51 -9.31
CA MET A 5 5.79 -11.92 -8.17
C MET A 5 6.42 -12.37 -6.85
N PRO A 6 6.59 -11.47 -5.86
CA PRO A 6 6.96 -11.85 -4.50
C PRO A 6 5.97 -12.85 -3.89
N LYS A 7 6.47 -13.76 -3.02
CA LYS A 7 5.63 -14.77 -2.35
C LYS A 7 4.46 -14.13 -1.57
N SER A 8 4.68 -12.97 -0.96
CA SER A 8 3.65 -12.24 -0.21
C SER A 8 2.46 -11.83 -1.09
N TRP A 9 2.71 -11.41 -2.33
CA TRP A 9 1.68 -11.00 -3.28
C TRP A 9 0.80 -12.19 -3.66
N VAL A 10 1.43 -13.33 -3.96
CA VAL A 10 0.72 -14.56 -4.33
C VAL A 10 -0.09 -15.09 -3.14
N ARG A 11 0.47 -15.07 -1.92
CA ARG A 11 -0.26 -15.45 -0.69
C ARG A 11 -1.50 -14.59 -0.46
N ALA A 12 -1.37 -13.26 -0.58
CA ALA A 12 -2.51 -12.35 -0.46
C ALA A 12 -3.58 -12.62 -1.53
N SER A 13 -3.15 -12.94 -2.75
CA SER A 13 -4.04 -13.28 -3.86
C SER A 13 -4.86 -14.54 -3.58
N ILE A 14 -4.21 -15.60 -3.07
CA ILE A 14 -4.87 -16.86 -2.70
C ILE A 14 -5.88 -16.62 -1.57
N LEU A 15 -5.51 -15.84 -0.55
CA LEU A 15 -6.39 -15.52 0.57
C LEU A 15 -7.67 -14.78 0.12
N ILE A 16 -7.54 -13.78 -0.75
CA ILE A 16 -8.70 -13.06 -1.29
C ILE A 16 -9.54 -13.98 -2.18
N ARG A 17 -8.91 -14.87 -2.96
CA ARG A 17 -9.63 -15.85 -3.78
C ARG A 17 -10.48 -16.78 -2.91
N ILE A 18 -9.92 -17.27 -1.80
CA ILE A 18 -10.66 -18.06 -0.81
C ILE A 18 -11.89 -17.29 -0.31
N ASN A 19 -11.70 -16.04 0.13
CA ASN A 19 -12.80 -15.23 0.66
C ASN A 19 -13.90 -14.96 -0.39
N SER A 20 -13.52 -14.72 -1.64
CA SER A 20 -14.44 -14.50 -2.76
C SER A 20 -15.27 -15.75 -3.06
N LEU A 21 -14.64 -16.93 -3.13
CA LEU A 21 -15.32 -18.21 -3.36
C LEU A 21 -16.23 -18.61 -2.19
N ALA A 22 -15.83 -18.32 -0.95
CA ALA A 22 -16.60 -18.62 0.26
C ALA A 22 -17.95 -17.88 0.33
N LYS A 23 -18.19 -16.86 -0.51
CA LYS A 23 -19.50 -16.18 -0.60
C LYS A 23 -20.61 -17.06 -1.18
N GLY A 24 -20.29 -18.18 -1.83
CA GLY A 24 -21.29 -19.14 -2.31
C GLY A 24 -21.96 -18.78 -3.64
N HIS A 25 -21.58 -17.68 -4.28
CA HIS A 25 -22.15 -17.26 -5.58
C HIS A 25 -21.41 -17.84 -6.80
N SER A 26 -20.25 -18.46 -6.61
CA SER A 26 -19.42 -18.98 -7.70
C SER A 26 -19.79 -20.40 -8.17
N GLY A 27 -20.71 -21.10 -7.49
CA GLY A 27 -21.11 -22.45 -7.92
C GLY A 27 -20.00 -23.49 -7.91
N VAL A 28 -19.07 -23.36 -6.96
CA VAL A 28 -17.95 -24.31 -6.76
C VAL A 28 -18.24 -25.21 -5.57
N ARG A 29 -17.61 -26.39 -5.53
CA ARG A 29 -17.71 -27.27 -4.37
C ARG A 29 -17.00 -26.65 -3.18
N LEU A 30 -17.54 -26.82 -1.99
CA LEU A 30 -16.88 -26.39 -0.74
C LEU A 30 -15.50 -27.04 -0.57
N VAL A 31 -15.32 -28.26 -1.08
CA VAL A 31 -14.02 -28.95 -1.09
C VAL A 31 -12.94 -28.18 -1.84
N LEU A 32 -13.28 -27.21 -2.70
CA LEU A 32 -12.29 -26.38 -3.40
C LEU A 32 -11.58 -25.37 -2.47
N ILE A 33 -12.23 -24.99 -1.36
CA ILE A 33 -11.67 -24.02 -0.41
C ILE A 33 -10.49 -24.63 0.36
N GLN A 34 -10.59 -25.92 0.73
CA GLN A 34 -9.59 -26.58 1.55
C GLN A 34 -8.20 -26.67 0.85
N PRO A 35 -8.08 -27.11 -0.41
CA PRO A 35 -6.80 -27.11 -1.13
C PRO A 35 -6.15 -25.73 -1.26
N LEU A 36 -6.94 -24.67 -1.41
CA LEU A 36 -6.41 -23.29 -1.43
C LEU A 36 -5.82 -22.92 -0.05
N LEU A 37 -6.48 -23.30 1.05
CA LEU A 37 -5.97 -23.13 2.41
C LEU A 37 -4.73 -23.99 2.66
N ASP A 38 -4.69 -25.21 2.12
CA ASP A 38 -3.58 -26.13 2.27
C ASP A 38 -2.32 -25.60 1.58
N LEU A 39 -2.45 -24.98 0.40
CA LEU A 39 -1.35 -24.27 -0.26
C LEU A 39 -0.76 -23.17 0.63
N LEU A 40 -1.62 -22.36 1.28
CA LEU A 40 -1.18 -21.29 2.17
C LEU A 40 -0.53 -21.83 3.46
N SER A 41 -1.09 -22.90 4.02
CA SER A 41 -0.64 -23.50 5.29
C SER A 41 0.69 -24.23 5.15
N ASN A 42 0.95 -24.79 3.96
CA ASN A 42 2.18 -25.51 3.64
C ASN A 42 3.22 -24.65 2.91
N ASP A 43 2.98 -23.35 2.74
CA ASP A 43 3.85 -22.44 1.98
C ASP A 43 4.19 -22.96 0.56
N ILE A 44 3.22 -23.59 -0.10
CA ILE A 44 3.31 -24.03 -1.49
C ILE A 44 2.80 -22.89 -2.37
N ILE A 45 3.72 -21.99 -2.76
CA ILE A 45 3.38 -20.72 -3.38
C ILE A 45 3.74 -20.73 -4.87
N PRO A 46 2.76 -20.58 -5.79
CA PRO A 46 3.03 -20.57 -7.23
C PRO A 46 4.09 -19.54 -7.63
N HIS A 47 4.98 -19.94 -8.54
CA HIS A 47 6.02 -19.09 -9.10
C HIS A 47 5.47 -18.32 -10.31
N ILE A 48 4.79 -17.21 -10.04
CA ILE A 48 4.02 -16.46 -11.03
C ILE A 48 4.86 -15.38 -11.70
N PRO A 49 4.95 -15.31 -13.04
CA PRO A 49 5.58 -14.19 -13.74
C PRO A 49 4.89 -12.86 -13.42
N LEU A 50 5.67 -11.79 -13.25
CA LEU A 50 5.16 -10.46 -12.89
C LEU A 50 4.27 -9.86 -13.98
N ARG A 51 4.57 -10.15 -15.25
CA ARG A 51 3.83 -9.64 -16.42
C ARG A 51 3.48 -10.80 -17.35
N GLY A 52 2.32 -10.70 -17.99
CA GLY A 52 1.84 -11.64 -19.01
C GLY A 52 1.20 -10.90 -20.18
N ARG A 53 0.73 -11.64 -21.20
CA ARG A 53 -0.04 -11.05 -22.29
C ARG A 53 -1.45 -10.72 -21.77
N ILE A 54 -1.80 -9.45 -21.93
CA ILE A 54 -3.01 -8.68 -21.61
C ILE A 54 -4.20 -9.51 -21.11
N SER A 55 -4.74 -9.15 -19.94
CA SER A 55 -6.11 -9.50 -19.59
C SER A 55 -6.98 -8.25 -19.64
N ALA A 56 -7.81 -8.16 -20.68
CA ALA A 56 -8.94 -7.22 -20.71
C ALA A 56 -10.07 -7.64 -19.74
N SER A 57 -9.91 -8.78 -19.05
CA SER A 57 -10.91 -9.45 -18.21
C SER A 57 -10.28 -9.91 -16.89
N GLY A 58 -10.09 -9.04 -15.90
CA GLY A 58 -9.58 -9.44 -14.58
C GLY A 58 -8.18 -10.08 -14.55
N ASP A 59 -7.86 -10.84 -13.50
CA ASP A 59 -6.52 -11.36 -13.20
C ASP A 59 -6.27 -12.78 -13.75
N LEU A 60 -6.78 -13.11 -14.94
CA LEU A 60 -6.76 -14.47 -15.49
C LEU A 60 -5.38 -15.14 -15.50
N MET A 61 -4.38 -14.46 -16.06
CA MET A 61 -3.03 -15.01 -16.21
C MET A 61 -2.45 -15.45 -14.85
N PRO A 62 -2.31 -14.56 -13.84
CA PRO A 62 -1.72 -14.98 -12.57
C PRO A 62 -2.58 -16.01 -11.81
N LEU A 63 -3.91 -15.89 -11.85
CA LEU A 63 -4.79 -16.87 -11.21
C LEU A 63 -4.70 -18.27 -11.85
N SER A 64 -4.37 -18.37 -13.14
CA SER A 64 -4.14 -19.67 -13.80
C SER A 64 -2.96 -20.46 -13.20
N TYR A 65 -1.93 -19.77 -12.67
CA TYR A 65 -0.82 -20.43 -11.98
C TYR A 65 -1.25 -20.99 -10.62
N ILE A 66 -2.18 -20.32 -9.93
CA ILE A 66 -2.81 -20.86 -8.71
C ILE A 66 -3.63 -22.10 -9.05
N GLY A 67 -4.45 -22.05 -10.12
CA GLY A 67 -5.18 -23.21 -10.62
C GLY A 67 -4.25 -24.37 -10.99
N GLY A 68 -3.14 -24.10 -11.66
CA GLY A 68 -2.14 -25.11 -12.00
C GLY A 68 -1.43 -25.71 -10.78
N ALA A 69 -1.27 -24.94 -9.70
CA ALA A 69 -0.72 -25.45 -8.46
C ALA A 69 -1.70 -26.39 -7.75
N LEU A 70 -2.99 -26.04 -7.72
CA LEU A 70 -4.05 -26.87 -7.16
C LEU A 70 -4.19 -28.22 -7.88
N THR A 71 -4.09 -28.22 -9.22
CA THR A 71 -4.21 -29.42 -10.05
C THR A 71 -2.91 -30.22 -10.17
N GLY A 72 -1.84 -29.80 -9.49
CA GLY A 72 -0.56 -30.51 -9.52
C GLY A 72 0.11 -30.51 -10.91
N SER A 73 -0.17 -29.51 -11.74
CA SER A 73 0.34 -29.40 -13.11
C SER A 73 1.87 -29.50 -13.16
N CYS A 74 2.39 -30.34 -14.05
CA CYS A 74 3.83 -30.49 -14.28
C CYS A 74 4.49 -29.23 -14.87
N LYS A 75 3.69 -28.31 -15.44
CA LYS A 75 4.15 -27.05 -16.02
C LYS A 75 4.17 -25.90 -15.02
N THR A 76 3.54 -26.08 -13.86
CA THR A 76 3.46 -25.04 -12.83
C THR A 76 4.59 -25.24 -11.83
N LEU A 77 5.45 -24.24 -11.73
CA LEU A 77 6.49 -24.17 -10.72
C LEU A 77 5.92 -23.51 -9.45
N VAL A 78 6.35 -23.99 -8.29
CA VAL A 78 5.97 -23.48 -6.98
C VAL A 78 7.21 -23.36 -6.09
N TRP A 79 7.21 -22.37 -5.20
CA TRP A 79 8.09 -22.35 -4.04
C TRP A 79 7.56 -23.35 -3.01
N THR A 80 8.45 -24.16 -2.46
CA THR A 80 8.14 -25.02 -1.31
C THR A 80 8.47 -24.30 0.00
N LYS A 81 8.00 -24.84 1.13
CA LYS A 81 8.31 -24.35 2.48
C LYS A 81 9.81 -24.22 2.75
N LEU A 82 10.62 -25.09 2.13
CA LEU A 82 12.09 -25.08 2.22
C LEU A 82 12.75 -24.02 1.32
N GLY A 83 11.98 -23.19 0.63
CA GLY A 83 12.49 -22.15 -0.26
C GLY A 83 13.05 -22.68 -1.58
N ARG A 84 12.75 -23.93 -1.95
CA ARG A 84 13.17 -24.53 -3.23
C ARG A 84 12.07 -24.36 -4.27
N ILE A 85 12.44 -24.26 -5.55
CA ILE A 85 11.48 -24.30 -6.65
C ILE A 85 11.29 -25.76 -7.08
N SER A 86 10.04 -26.21 -7.14
CA SER A 86 9.66 -27.55 -7.60
C SER A 86 8.43 -27.47 -8.50
N THR A 87 8.09 -28.57 -9.17
CA THR A 87 6.81 -28.68 -9.87
C THR A 87 5.68 -28.88 -8.86
N ALA A 88 4.49 -28.35 -9.17
CA ALA A 88 3.35 -28.40 -8.26
C ALA A 88 3.02 -29.82 -7.78
N GLY A 89 3.00 -30.80 -8.68
CA GLY A 89 2.70 -32.19 -8.33
C GLY A 89 3.72 -32.82 -7.37
N ILE A 90 5.01 -32.48 -7.48
CA ILE A 90 6.04 -32.97 -6.54
C ILE A 90 5.85 -32.29 -5.19
N ALA A 91 5.69 -30.96 -5.18
CA ALA A 91 5.52 -30.20 -3.94
C ALA A 91 4.29 -30.63 -3.12
N LEU A 92 3.16 -30.93 -3.78
CA LEU A 92 1.97 -31.46 -3.13
C LEU A 92 2.23 -32.84 -2.50
N LYS A 93 2.88 -33.74 -3.23
CA LYS A 93 3.25 -35.08 -2.72
C LYS A 93 4.19 -35.02 -1.52
N GLU A 94 5.15 -34.09 -1.53
CA GLU A 94 6.09 -33.90 -0.40
C GLU A 94 5.38 -33.60 0.93
N VAL A 95 4.20 -33.00 0.88
CA VAL A 95 3.37 -32.68 2.06
C VAL A 95 2.14 -33.56 2.19
N SER A 96 2.09 -34.69 1.47
CA SER A 96 0.97 -35.64 1.47
C SER A 96 -0.39 -35.02 1.08
N LEU A 97 -0.38 -34.05 0.18
CA LEU A 97 -1.58 -33.48 -0.43
C LEU A 97 -1.80 -34.06 -1.82
N GLU A 98 -3.06 -34.34 -2.14
CA GLU A 98 -3.46 -34.82 -3.46
C GLU A 98 -3.92 -33.66 -4.37
N PRO A 99 -3.52 -33.65 -5.66
CA PRO A 99 -4.02 -32.68 -6.61
C PRO A 99 -5.55 -32.74 -6.78
N ILE A 100 -6.22 -31.59 -6.81
CA ILE A 100 -7.66 -31.56 -7.00
C ILE A 100 -8.04 -31.79 -8.47
N ILE A 101 -9.06 -32.63 -8.71
CA ILE A 101 -9.71 -32.74 -10.01
C ILE A 101 -10.86 -31.72 -10.04
N LEU A 102 -10.73 -30.71 -10.92
CA LEU A 102 -11.71 -29.64 -11.05
C LEU A 102 -12.99 -30.13 -11.72
N GLY A 103 -14.14 -29.77 -11.14
CA GLY A 103 -15.46 -30.01 -11.71
C GLY A 103 -15.88 -28.93 -12.72
N ALA A 104 -17.13 -29.01 -13.15
CA ALA A 104 -17.71 -27.99 -14.03
C ALA A 104 -17.62 -26.59 -13.37
N LYS A 105 -17.32 -25.57 -14.17
CA LYS A 105 -17.13 -24.15 -13.77
C LYS A 105 -15.96 -23.87 -12.81
N GLU A 106 -15.46 -24.83 -12.03
CA GLU A 106 -14.44 -24.58 -11.00
C GLU A 106 -13.14 -24.01 -11.55
N GLY A 107 -12.70 -24.47 -12.73
CA GLY A 107 -11.55 -23.88 -13.41
C GLY A 107 -11.74 -22.39 -13.70
N LEU A 108 -12.91 -22.01 -14.24
CA LEU A 108 -13.26 -20.61 -14.48
C LEU A 108 -13.34 -19.83 -13.17
N ALA A 109 -13.98 -20.40 -12.15
CA ALA A 109 -14.13 -19.76 -10.85
C ALA A 109 -12.80 -19.55 -10.11
N ILE A 110 -11.75 -20.33 -10.39
CA ILE A 110 -10.41 -20.03 -9.86
C ILE A 110 -9.78 -18.86 -10.60
N VAL A 111 -9.87 -18.86 -11.93
CA VAL A 111 -9.13 -17.91 -12.78
C VAL A 111 -9.84 -16.58 -13.01
N ASN A 112 -11.13 -16.49 -12.70
CA ASN A 112 -11.93 -15.31 -12.98
C ASN A 112 -12.16 -14.47 -11.71
N GLY A 113 -11.69 -13.22 -11.75
CA GLY A 113 -11.85 -12.24 -10.68
C GLY A 113 -10.65 -11.32 -10.54
N THR A 114 -10.66 -10.56 -9.45
CA THR A 114 -9.72 -9.44 -9.19
C THR A 114 -8.81 -9.69 -7.99
N SER A 115 -8.68 -10.95 -7.58
CA SER A 115 -8.02 -11.31 -6.31
C SER A 115 -6.53 -10.97 -6.27
N VAL A 116 -5.84 -10.96 -7.40
CA VAL A 116 -4.41 -10.61 -7.46
C VAL A 116 -4.25 -9.10 -7.34
N SER A 117 -5.02 -8.36 -8.13
CA SER A 117 -5.07 -6.90 -8.10
C SER A 117 -5.46 -6.39 -6.71
N ALA A 118 -6.53 -6.92 -6.11
CA ALA A 118 -6.98 -6.55 -4.77
C ALA A 118 -5.96 -6.95 -3.69
N GLY A 119 -5.31 -8.11 -3.82
CA GLY A 119 -4.33 -8.62 -2.86
C GLY A 119 -3.10 -7.74 -2.78
N ILE A 120 -2.51 -7.43 -3.94
CA ILE A 120 -1.36 -6.55 -4.03
C ILE A 120 -1.73 -5.14 -3.57
N ALA A 121 -2.87 -4.61 -4.02
CA ALA A 121 -3.34 -3.28 -3.65
C ALA A 121 -3.55 -3.13 -2.13
N THR A 122 -4.01 -4.18 -1.46
CA THR A 122 -4.21 -4.18 0.00
C THR A 122 -2.88 -4.14 0.75
N LEU A 123 -1.86 -4.88 0.29
CA LEU A 123 -0.51 -4.80 0.86
C LEU A 123 0.09 -3.40 0.69
N VAL A 124 -0.02 -2.83 -0.53
CA VAL A 124 0.46 -1.48 -0.81
C VAL A 124 -0.25 -0.43 0.04
N LEU A 125 -1.57 -0.53 0.18
CA LEU A 125 -2.35 0.40 1.00
C LEU A 125 -1.98 0.30 2.48
N HIS A 126 -1.69 -0.90 3.00
CA HIS A 126 -1.21 -1.07 4.36
C HIS A 126 0.10 -0.29 4.58
N ASP A 127 1.09 -0.51 3.72
CA ASP A 127 2.38 0.19 3.80
C ASP A 127 2.19 1.71 3.64
N ALA A 128 1.30 2.14 2.73
CA ALA A 128 0.99 3.56 2.52
C ALA A 128 0.40 4.22 3.78
N ASN A 129 -0.50 3.53 4.50
CA ASN A 129 -1.04 4.03 5.77
C ASN A 129 0.04 4.13 6.86
N CYS A 130 1.00 3.20 6.89
CA CYS A 130 2.16 3.34 7.78
C CYS A 130 3.02 4.56 7.41
N LEU A 131 3.26 4.77 6.12
CA LEU A 131 4.08 5.88 5.62
C LEU A 131 3.45 7.26 5.86
N VAL A 132 2.13 7.40 5.80
CA VAL A 132 1.46 8.69 6.11
C VAL A 132 1.51 9.04 7.59
N ILE A 133 1.56 8.06 8.48
CA ILE A 133 1.81 8.30 9.91
C ILE A 133 3.28 8.69 10.10
N LEU A 134 4.20 7.95 9.48
CA LEU A 134 5.63 8.26 9.53
C LEU A 134 5.93 9.68 9.01
N SER A 135 5.28 10.14 7.95
CA SER A 135 5.49 11.49 7.41
C SER A 135 5.08 12.59 8.40
N GLN A 136 4.04 12.35 9.22
CA GLN A 136 3.62 13.26 10.30
C GLN A 136 4.66 13.28 11.43
N VAL A 137 5.19 12.11 11.82
CA VAL A 137 6.28 12.03 12.80
C VAL A 137 7.53 12.76 12.30
N LEU A 138 7.94 12.52 11.06
CA LEU A 138 9.08 13.21 10.45
C LEU A 138 8.86 14.72 10.34
N THR A 139 7.62 15.16 10.10
CA THR A 139 7.27 16.58 10.10
C THR A 139 7.43 17.19 11.49
N ALA A 140 6.99 16.49 12.55
CA ALA A 140 7.19 16.94 13.92
C ALA A 140 8.69 17.05 14.25
N MET A 141 9.48 16.01 13.95
CA MET A 141 10.94 16.04 14.15
C MET A 141 11.63 17.14 13.34
N SER A 142 11.17 17.40 12.12
CA SER A 142 11.69 18.49 11.29
C SER A 142 11.33 19.85 11.87
N THR A 143 10.15 19.99 12.48
CA THR A 143 9.74 21.21 13.20
C THR A 143 10.66 21.46 14.38
N GLU A 144 10.99 20.42 15.16
CA GLU A 144 11.96 20.53 16.27
C GLU A 144 13.36 20.91 15.75
N ALA A 145 13.86 20.20 14.73
CA ALA A 145 15.20 20.42 14.19
C ALA A 145 15.38 21.81 13.57
N LEU A 146 14.33 22.36 12.94
CA LEU A 146 14.33 23.69 12.37
C LEU A 146 14.04 24.80 13.39
N ASN A 147 13.92 24.48 14.68
CA ASN A 147 13.47 25.44 15.72
C ASN A 147 12.17 26.15 15.30
N GLY A 148 11.20 25.37 14.80
CA GLY A 148 9.88 25.83 14.36
C GLY A 148 8.86 25.87 15.49
N SER A 149 7.71 26.50 15.23
CA SER A 149 6.61 26.66 16.17
C SER A 149 5.47 25.68 15.88
N ASP A 150 4.76 25.24 16.92
CA ASP A 150 3.54 24.43 16.80
C ASP A 150 2.28 25.29 16.58
N GLY A 151 2.40 26.62 16.56
CA GLY A 151 1.27 27.53 16.45
C GLY A 151 0.41 27.31 15.20
N SER A 152 1.00 26.85 14.08
CA SER A 152 0.23 26.53 12.87
C SER A 152 -0.60 25.25 12.95
N LEU A 153 -0.43 24.47 14.02
CA LEU A 153 -1.14 23.23 14.29
C LEU A 153 -2.28 23.43 15.30
N ASP A 154 -2.53 24.68 15.72
CA ASP A 154 -3.59 25.00 16.68
C ASP A 154 -4.95 24.42 16.21
N PRO A 155 -5.69 23.72 17.10
CA PRO A 155 -6.99 23.14 16.77
C PRO A 155 -7.99 24.13 16.15
N PHE A 156 -7.87 25.43 16.44
CA PHE A 156 -8.69 26.49 15.86
C PHE A 156 -8.67 26.46 14.33
N PHE A 157 -7.52 26.27 13.69
CA PHE A 157 -7.43 26.24 12.22
C PHE A 157 -8.25 25.11 11.62
N SER A 158 -8.19 23.92 12.22
CA SER A 158 -8.98 22.76 11.80
C SER A 158 -10.46 22.87 12.19
N LYS A 159 -10.79 23.70 13.17
CA LYS A 159 -12.17 24.01 13.58
C LYS A 159 -12.86 24.93 12.57
N VAL A 160 -12.17 25.99 12.11
CA VAL A 160 -12.73 26.95 11.14
C VAL A 160 -12.66 26.47 9.69
N ARG A 161 -11.76 25.53 9.39
CA ARG A 161 -11.67 24.84 8.09
C ARG A 161 -11.72 23.32 8.29
N PRO A 162 -12.93 22.73 8.40
CA PRO A 162 -13.13 21.40 8.99
C PRO A 162 -12.93 20.24 8.00
N HIS A 163 -11.81 20.22 7.27
CA HIS A 163 -11.39 19.01 6.56
C HIS A 163 -10.96 17.95 7.57
N SER A 164 -11.50 16.74 7.42
CA SER A 164 -11.28 15.64 8.36
C SER A 164 -9.80 15.23 8.44
N GLY A 165 -9.13 15.10 7.29
CA GLY A 165 -7.71 14.76 7.27
C GLY A 165 -6.82 15.88 7.80
N GLN A 166 -7.17 17.15 7.56
CA GLN A 166 -6.43 18.28 8.12
C GLN A 166 -6.52 18.27 9.66
N ARG A 167 -7.73 18.02 10.21
CA ARG A 167 -7.93 17.90 11.65
C ARG A 167 -7.14 16.75 12.25
N GLU A 168 -7.16 15.58 11.63
CA GLU A 168 -6.40 14.42 12.09
C GLU A 168 -4.89 14.69 12.07
N SER A 169 -4.38 15.23 10.96
CA SER A 169 -2.95 15.53 10.79
C SER A 169 -2.47 16.60 11.77
N SER A 170 -3.20 17.72 11.90
CA SER A 170 -2.86 18.77 12.87
C SER A 170 -2.87 18.24 14.30
N TYR A 171 -3.87 17.46 14.69
CA TYR A 171 -3.95 16.85 16.01
C TYR A 171 -2.76 15.92 16.30
N ASN A 172 -2.40 15.04 15.36
CA ASN A 172 -1.30 14.11 15.56
C ASN A 172 0.05 14.84 15.70
N ILE A 173 0.37 15.73 14.75
CA ILE A 173 1.64 16.46 14.76
C ILE A 173 1.74 17.35 16.00
N TYR A 174 0.64 18.02 16.38
CA TYR A 174 0.60 18.83 17.60
C TYR A 174 0.93 17.98 18.82
N ASN A 175 0.30 16.81 18.98
CA ASN A 175 0.54 15.93 20.12
C ASN A 175 1.97 15.35 20.15
N PHE A 176 2.61 15.13 18.99
CA PHE A 176 4.03 14.77 18.95
C PHE A 176 4.93 15.89 19.52
N LEU A 177 4.51 17.15 19.38
CA LEU A 177 5.27 18.34 19.79
C LEU A 177 4.91 18.88 21.18
N VAL A 178 3.78 18.50 21.79
CA VAL A 178 3.28 19.09 23.05
C VAL A 178 4.35 19.09 24.16
N ALA A 179 5.01 17.95 24.38
CA ALA A 179 6.01 17.79 25.43
C ALA A 179 7.46 18.08 24.97
N SER A 180 7.65 18.50 23.72
CA SER A 180 8.98 18.77 23.18
C SER A 180 9.63 19.97 23.86
N LYS A 181 10.91 19.82 24.21
CA LYS A 181 11.79 20.91 24.68
C LYS A 181 12.55 21.58 23.55
N LEU A 182 12.45 21.07 22.32
CA LEU A 182 13.23 21.50 21.16
C LEU A 182 12.46 22.46 20.24
N LYS A 183 11.13 22.51 20.37
CA LYS A 183 10.32 23.46 19.59
C LYS A 183 10.54 24.90 20.06
N LYS A 184 10.39 25.85 19.14
CA LYS A 184 10.39 27.28 19.44
C LYS A 184 9.22 27.59 20.36
N ARG A 185 9.53 28.14 21.53
CA ARG A 185 8.51 28.67 22.43
C ARG A 185 8.09 30.04 21.91
N ASN A 186 6.80 30.37 22.02
CA ASN A 186 6.26 31.66 21.60
C ASN A 186 6.44 32.71 22.73
N ASP A 187 7.62 32.76 23.36
CA ASP A 187 7.95 33.62 24.51
C ASP A 187 8.55 34.99 24.11
N GLY A 188 8.66 35.28 22.82
CA GLY A 188 9.00 36.62 22.30
C GLY A 188 9.45 36.58 20.84
N MET A 189 9.29 37.70 20.13
CA MET A 189 9.94 37.87 18.83
C MET A 189 11.43 38.18 19.06
N GLU A 190 12.29 37.21 18.79
CA GLU A 190 13.73 37.47 18.70
C GLU A 190 14.04 38.27 17.42
N GLU A 191 14.72 39.41 17.58
CA GLU A 191 15.24 40.22 16.48
C GLU A 191 16.09 39.37 15.53
N GLY A 192 15.80 39.43 14.23
CA GLY A 192 16.52 38.68 13.20
C GLY A 192 15.99 37.28 12.89
N THR A 193 14.95 36.79 13.58
CA THR A 193 14.29 35.51 13.24
C THR A 193 13.10 35.71 12.29
N LEU A 194 12.82 34.71 11.45
CA LEU A 194 11.61 34.74 10.62
C LEU A 194 10.36 34.78 11.51
N PRO A 195 9.38 35.65 11.22
CA PRO A 195 8.16 35.75 12.01
C PRO A 195 7.24 34.53 11.84
N GLN A 196 7.46 33.73 10.79
CA GLN A 196 6.66 32.55 10.48
C GLN A 196 7.55 31.46 9.87
N ASP A 197 7.24 30.21 10.20
CA ASP A 197 7.83 29.07 9.53
C ASP A 197 7.46 29.02 8.03
N ARG A 198 8.29 28.37 7.24
CA ARG A 198 8.06 28.16 5.81
C ARG A 198 6.97 27.09 5.59
N TYR A 199 6.45 27.03 4.37
CA TYR A 199 5.28 26.21 4.05
C TYR A 199 5.49 24.71 4.31
N ALA A 200 6.70 24.19 4.12
CA ALA A 200 6.99 22.78 4.33
C ALA A 200 6.67 22.31 5.77
N ILE A 201 6.77 23.21 6.76
CA ILE A 201 6.36 22.97 8.15
C ILE A 201 4.96 23.53 8.40
N ARG A 202 4.75 24.82 8.14
CA ARG A 202 3.54 25.55 8.52
C ARG A 202 2.26 25.04 7.86
N THR A 203 2.34 24.57 6.61
CA THR A 203 1.17 24.08 5.86
C THR A 203 1.08 22.56 5.82
N SER A 204 1.87 21.86 6.64
CA SER A 204 1.96 20.39 6.62
C SER A 204 0.61 19.71 6.86
N SER A 205 -0.18 20.18 7.83
CA SER A 205 -1.50 19.60 8.10
C SER A 205 -2.48 19.76 6.92
N GLN A 206 -2.44 20.91 6.24
CA GLN A 206 -3.24 21.20 5.06
C GLN A 206 -2.78 20.39 3.83
N TRP A 207 -1.48 20.08 3.76
CA TRP A 207 -0.90 19.27 2.68
C TRP A 207 -1.21 17.78 2.86
N ILE A 208 -1.03 17.24 4.07
CA ILE A 208 -1.27 15.84 4.41
C ILE A 208 -2.78 15.52 4.45
N GLY A 209 -3.61 16.49 4.82
CA GLY A 209 -5.04 16.27 5.05
C GLY A 209 -5.79 15.60 3.88
N PRO A 210 -5.75 16.14 2.65
CA PRO A 210 -6.37 15.50 1.49
C PRO A 210 -5.84 14.09 1.20
N VAL A 211 -4.56 13.83 1.47
CA VAL A 211 -3.96 12.50 1.30
C VAL A 211 -4.59 11.48 2.24
N LEU A 212 -4.82 11.85 3.50
CA LEU A 212 -5.51 10.99 4.47
C LEU A 212 -6.94 10.68 4.02
N GLU A 213 -7.66 11.68 3.52
CA GLU A 213 -9.04 11.53 3.02
C GLU A 213 -9.09 10.58 1.82
N ASP A 214 -8.16 10.73 0.88
CA ASP A 214 -8.02 9.84 -0.27
C ASP A 214 -7.69 8.40 0.13
N PHE A 215 -6.83 8.21 1.13
CA PHE A 215 -6.47 6.89 1.65
C PHE A 215 -7.64 6.23 2.37
N GLN A 216 -8.48 7.00 3.09
CA GLN A 216 -9.71 6.49 3.68
C GLN A 216 -10.69 6.00 2.62
N VAL A 217 -10.84 6.74 1.50
CA VAL A 217 -11.66 6.30 0.36
C VAL A 217 -11.08 5.03 -0.28
N ALA A 218 -9.77 4.99 -0.53
CA ALA A 218 -9.09 3.82 -1.09
C ALA A 218 -9.26 2.58 -0.18
N THR A 219 -9.15 2.75 1.14
CA THR A 219 -9.37 1.70 2.14
C THR A 219 -10.77 1.14 2.05
N ARG A 220 -11.78 2.01 1.93
CA ARG A 220 -13.17 1.58 1.79
C ARG A 220 -13.39 0.80 0.49
N GLN A 221 -12.86 1.30 -0.63
CA GLN A 221 -12.96 0.65 -1.95
C GLN A 221 -12.35 -0.75 -1.93
N LEU A 222 -11.12 -0.89 -1.41
CA LEU A 222 -10.46 -2.20 -1.32
C LEU A 222 -11.14 -3.14 -0.33
N ARG A 223 -11.67 -2.61 0.79
CA ARG A 223 -12.43 -3.44 1.74
C ARG A 223 -13.66 -4.07 1.09
N PHE A 224 -14.38 -3.33 0.25
CA PHE A 224 -15.50 -3.89 -0.51
C PHE A 224 -15.02 -4.91 -1.54
N GLU A 225 -14.00 -4.58 -2.32
CA GLU A 225 -13.45 -5.48 -3.35
C GLU A 225 -13.00 -6.82 -2.76
N CYS A 226 -12.23 -6.79 -1.67
CA CYS A 226 -11.72 -7.99 -1.00
C CYS A 226 -12.85 -8.90 -0.46
N ASN A 227 -14.04 -8.34 -0.24
CA ASN A 227 -15.21 -9.03 0.30
C ASN A 227 -16.34 -9.24 -0.73
N SER A 228 -16.04 -9.08 -2.02
CA SER A 228 -17.00 -9.22 -3.10
C SER A 228 -16.82 -10.54 -3.87
N ALA A 229 -17.93 -11.04 -4.45
CA ALA A 229 -17.89 -12.10 -5.44
C ALA A 229 -17.56 -11.49 -6.81
N THR A 230 -16.32 -11.67 -7.26
CA THR A 230 -15.75 -11.05 -8.48
C THR A 230 -15.70 -12.00 -9.68
N ASP A 231 -16.27 -13.18 -9.53
CA ASP A 231 -16.38 -14.21 -10.58
C ASP A 231 -17.51 -13.90 -11.59
N ASN A 232 -17.51 -14.61 -12.71
CA ASN A 232 -18.57 -14.62 -13.70
C ASN A 232 -18.64 -15.97 -14.43
N PRO A 233 -19.84 -16.54 -14.67
CA PRO A 233 -21.16 -16.09 -14.19
C PRO A 233 -21.38 -16.35 -12.70
N LEU A 234 -22.34 -15.64 -12.09
CA LEU A 234 -22.73 -15.80 -10.70
C LEU A 234 -24.07 -16.55 -10.57
N LEU A 235 -24.18 -17.36 -9.53
CA LEU A 235 -25.42 -18.03 -9.14
C LEU A 235 -26.14 -17.21 -8.07
N ASP A 236 -27.36 -16.83 -8.39
CA ASP A 236 -28.35 -16.40 -7.41
C ASP A 236 -29.21 -17.61 -7.04
N MET A 237 -29.12 -18.00 -5.76
CA MET A 237 -29.87 -19.10 -5.16
C MET A 237 -30.78 -18.59 -4.03
N SER A 238 -31.17 -17.31 -4.08
CA SER A 238 -32.14 -16.76 -3.14
C SER A 238 -33.49 -17.47 -3.24
N VAL A 239 -34.30 -17.41 -2.17
CA VAL A 239 -35.57 -18.16 -2.05
C VAL A 239 -36.49 -17.94 -3.25
N ASN A 240 -36.45 -16.76 -3.87
CA ASN A 240 -37.32 -16.35 -4.96
C ASN A 240 -36.64 -16.37 -6.35
N SER A 241 -35.37 -16.81 -6.45
CA SER A 241 -34.60 -16.73 -7.69
C SER A 241 -33.51 -17.78 -7.72
N LYS A 242 -33.59 -18.69 -8.70
CA LYS A 242 -32.54 -19.68 -9.02
C LYS A 242 -32.03 -19.40 -10.42
N ARG A 243 -31.09 -18.48 -10.55
CA ARG A 243 -30.63 -17.96 -11.84
C ARG A 243 -29.12 -17.98 -11.95
N LEU A 244 -28.64 -18.28 -13.15
CA LEU A 244 -27.26 -18.04 -13.56
C LEU A 244 -27.20 -16.69 -14.28
N LEU A 245 -26.45 -15.76 -13.71
CA LEU A 245 -26.38 -14.37 -14.18
C LEU A 245 -24.98 -14.08 -14.71
N SER A 246 -24.92 -13.66 -15.97
CA SER A 246 -23.69 -13.16 -16.59
C SER A 246 -23.55 -11.65 -16.36
N GLY A 247 -22.36 -11.21 -15.97
CA GLY A 247 -22.08 -9.81 -15.66
C GLY A 247 -20.58 -9.51 -15.73
N GLY A 248 -20.20 -8.33 -15.21
CA GLY A 248 -18.85 -7.78 -15.33
C GLY A 248 -18.07 -7.66 -14.01
N ASN A 249 -18.40 -8.44 -12.99
CA ASN A 249 -17.80 -8.31 -11.65
C ASN A 249 -16.29 -8.59 -11.59
N PHE A 250 -15.71 -9.15 -12.65
CA PHE A 250 -14.26 -9.33 -12.80
C PHE A 250 -13.50 -8.04 -13.19
N GLN A 251 -14.22 -6.93 -13.44
CA GLN A 251 -13.61 -5.66 -13.82
C GLN A 251 -13.06 -4.90 -12.59
N ALA A 252 -11.73 -4.75 -12.51
CA ALA A 252 -11.02 -4.21 -11.36
C ALA A 252 -10.97 -2.67 -11.27
N LYS A 253 -11.93 -1.94 -11.87
CA LYS A 253 -11.86 -0.46 -11.93
C LYS A 253 -11.89 0.21 -10.54
N ALA A 254 -12.56 -0.41 -9.56
CA ALA A 254 -12.54 0.06 -8.18
C ALA A 254 -11.13 0.00 -7.57
N VAL A 255 -10.39 -1.10 -7.80
CA VAL A 255 -8.98 -1.26 -7.39
C VAL A 255 -8.11 -0.21 -8.08
N THR A 256 -8.27 0.00 -9.39
CA THR A 256 -7.53 1.02 -10.14
C THR A 256 -7.75 2.41 -9.55
N SER A 257 -9.00 2.79 -9.29
CA SER A 257 -9.33 4.10 -8.70
C SER A 257 -8.76 4.29 -7.30
N ALA A 258 -8.70 3.23 -6.50
CA ALA A 258 -8.07 3.26 -5.17
C ALA A 258 -6.55 3.45 -5.29
N MET A 259 -5.90 2.72 -6.19
CA MET A 259 -4.44 2.80 -6.38
C MET A 259 -3.98 4.11 -7.02
N GLU A 260 -4.80 4.74 -7.86
CA GLU A 260 -4.52 6.09 -8.37
C GLU A 260 -4.43 7.12 -7.24
N LYS A 261 -5.38 7.09 -6.29
CA LYS A 261 -5.35 7.94 -5.09
C LYS A 261 -4.13 7.68 -4.23
N VAL A 262 -3.85 6.39 -3.95
CA VAL A 262 -2.69 6.01 -3.13
C VAL A 262 -1.38 6.47 -3.76
N ARG A 263 -1.21 6.26 -5.07
CA ARG A 263 -0.01 6.68 -5.80
C ARG A 263 0.19 8.19 -5.76
N VAL A 264 -0.84 8.98 -6.07
CA VAL A 264 -0.77 10.44 -6.05
C VAL A 264 -0.54 10.97 -4.63
N GLY A 265 -1.18 10.36 -3.62
CA GLY A 265 -0.96 10.71 -2.23
C GLY A 265 0.46 10.46 -1.76
N LEU A 266 1.04 9.29 -2.09
CA LEU A 266 2.45 8.98 -1.77
C LEU A 266 3.42 9.95 -2.46
N GLN A 267 3.17 10.32 -3.71
CA GLN A 267 3.95 11.33 -4.43
C GLN A 267 3.88 12.69 -3.70
N SER A 268 2.69 13.11 -3.30
CA SER A 268 2.47 14.36 -2.57
C SER A 268 3.20 14.38 -1.23
N LEU A 269 3.16 13.28 -0.46
CA LEU A 269 3.93 13.16 0.80
C LEU A 269 5.45 13.24 0.55
N GLY A 270 5.93 12.57 -0.50
CA GLY A 270 7.35 12.61 -0.89
C GLY A 270 7.82 14.04 -1.24
N GLN A 271 7.00 14.82 -1.94
CA GLN A 271 7.30 16.22 -2.27
C GLN A 271 7.42 17.09 -1.01
N MET A 272 6.52 16.93 -0.05
CA MET A 272 6.58 17.68 1.22
C MET A 272 7.82 17.31 2.03
N LEU A 273 8.10 16.00 2.19
CA LEU A 273 9.30 15.54 2.90
C LEU A 273 10.59 16.00 2.20
N PHE A 274 10.61 16.03 0.87
CA PHE A 274 11.72 16.59 0.11
C PHE A 274 11.92 18.09 0.38
N ALA A 275 10.84 18.86 0.47
CA ALA A 275 10.91 20.28 0.82
C ALA A 275 11.45 20.48 2.25
N GLN A 276 10.96 19.72 3.23
CA GLN A 276 11.46 19.76 4.62
C GLN A 276 12.95 19.42 4.70
N CYS A 277 13.37 18.34 4.02
CA CYS A 277 14.79 17.97 3.93
C CYS A 277 15.64 19.07 3.28
N THR A 278 15.12 19.74 2.24
CA THR A 278 15.83 20.83 1.57
C THR A 278 16.02 22.04 2.50
N GLU A 279 15.02 22.35 3.33
CA GLU A 279 15.14 23.37 4.35
C GLU A 279 16.20 23.00 5.38
N LEU A 280 16.19 21.77 5.91
CA LEU A 280 17.16 21.29 6.92
C LEU A 280 18.63 21.37 6.49
N ILE A 281 18.94 20.97 5.25
CA ILE A 281 20.33 20.92 4.78
C ILE A 281 20.89 22.28 4.37
N ASN A 282 20.03 23.27 4.14
CA ASN A 282 20.43 24.57 3.63
C ASN A 282 20.68 25.55 4.79
N PRO A 283 21.92 26.02 5.01
CA PRO A 283 22.26 26.94 6.11
C PRO A 283 21.49 28.26 6.05
N MET A 284 20.97 28.65 4.88
CA MET A 284 20.15 29.85 4.72
C MET A 284 18.70 29.66 5.17
N LEU A 285 18.27 28.41 5.40
CA LEU A 285 16.88 28.05 5.70
C LEU A 285 16.72 27.31 7.04
N ASN A 286 17.80 26.73 7.58
CA ASN A 286 17.75 25.74 8.67
C ASN A 286 17.95 26.30 10.08
N ASN A 287 17.88 27.62 10.26
CA ASN A 287 17.92 28.30 11.55
C ASN A 287 19.16 27.97 12.42
N GLY A 288 20.35 27.93 11.80
CA GLY A 288 21.63 27.86 12.51
C GLY A 288 22.28 26.47 12.52
N LEU A 289 21.67 25.49 11.86
CA LEU A 289 22.31 24.19 11.66
C LEU A 289 23.48 24.27 10.66
N PRO A 290 24.55 23.48 10.85
CA PRO A 290 25.67 23.45 9.90
C PRO A 290 25.22 23.13 8.47
N PRO A 291 25.91 23.69 7.44
CA PRO A 291 25.61 23.38 6.06
C PRO A 291 25.69 21.88 5.82
N LYS A 292 24.68 21.31 5.14
CA LYS A 292 24.60 19.87 4.83
C LYS A 292 24.62 18.97 6.08
N LEU A 293 24.27 19.51 7.24
CA LEU A 293 24.22 18.81 8.53
C LEU A 293 25.54 18.14 8.90
N VAL A 294 26.65 18.79 8.55
CA VAL A 294 27.99 18.29 8.80
C VAL A 294 28.35 18.51 10.29
N ALA A 295 28.75 17.46 10.98
CA ALA A 295 29.19 17.52 12.38
C ALA A 295 30.70 17.84 12.55
N THR A 296 31.45 17.87 11.44
CA THR A 296 32.89 18.12 11.40
C THR A 296 33.21 19.39 10.59
N GLU A 297 34.49 19.62 10.30
CA GLU A 297 34.93 20.76 9.51
C GLU A 297 34.20 20.84 8.14
N PRO A 298 33.36 21.87 7.90
CA PRO A 298 32.48 21.95 6.71
C PRO A 298 33.24 21.96 5.37
N SER A 299 34.48 22.45 5.37
CA SER A 299 35.34 22.48 4.18
C SER A 299 35.83 21.08 3.74
N ARG A 300 35.74 20.07 4.61
CA ARG A 300 36.29 18.71 4.39
C ARG A 300 35.24 17.62 4.42
N SER A 301 33.97 17.95 4.67
CA SER A 301 32.91 16.96 4.82
C SER A 301 31.66 17.36 4.03
N PHE A 302 31.11 16.39 3.31
CA PHE A 302 30.00 16.57 2.38
C PHE A 302 28.81 15.66 2.72
N LEU A 303 28.70 15.23 3.98
CA LEU A 303 27.82 14.17 4.50
C LEU A 303 26.48 14.02 3.75
N MET A 304 25.62 15.06 3.76
CA MET A 304 24.28 14.99 3.15
C MET A 304 24.21 15.47 1.70
N SER A 305 25.33 15.79 1.05
CA SER A 305 25.35 16.25 -0.34
C SER A 305 24.86 15.18 -1.30
N SER A 306 25.30 13.92 -1.11
CA SER A 306 24.88 12.78 -1.93
C SER A 306 23.43 12.41 -1.67
N LEU A 307 22.97 12.51 -0.41
CA LEU A 307 21.58 12.28 -0.03
C LEU A 307 20.65 13.32 -0.67
N CYS A 308 21.03 14.60 -0.68
CA CYS A 308 20.30 15.67 -1.36
C CYS A 308 20.17 15.44 -2.87
N CYS A 309 21.25 15.04 -3.55
CA CYS A 309 21.20 14.72 -4.98
C CYS A 309 20.30 13.50 -5.25
N SER A 310 20.32 12.50 -4.36
CA SER A 310 19.52 11.29 -4.48
C SER A 310 18.04 11.57 -4.21
N SER A 311 17.71 12.32 -3.16
CA SER A 311 16.33 12.72 -2.84
C SER A 311 15.71 13.56 -3.96
N ARG A 312 16.51 14.39 -4.63
CA ARG A 312 16.08 15.13 -5.83
C ARG A 312 15.69 14.17 -6.96
N ARG A 313 16.46 13.11 -7.23
CA ARG A 313 16.06 12.09 -8.21
C ARG A 313 14.73 11.44 -7.83
N TYR A 314 14.53 11.08 -6.57
CA TYR A 314 13.25 10.50 -6.11
C TYR A 314 12.06 11.46 -6.20
N SER A 315 12.28 12.78 -6.13
CA SER A 315 11.22 13.79 -6.28
C SER A 315 10.82 14.05 -7.73
N PHE A 316 11.69 13.79 -8.72
CA PHE A 316 11.47 14.09 -10.14
C PHE A 316 11.21 12.85 -11.01
N SER A 317 11.29 11.63 -10.47
CA SER A 317 11.22 10.38 -11.24
C SER A 317 9.81 9.76 -11.31
N TRP A 318 8.73 10.57 -11.19
CA TRP A 318 7.34 10.10 -11.17
C TRP A 318 6.49 10.78 -12.25
#